data_AF-A0A6M2AET6-F1
#
_entry.id   AF-A0A6M2AET6-F1
#
_cell.length_a   1.000
_cell.length_b   1.000
_cell.length_c   1.000
_cell.angle_alpha   90.00
_cell.angle_beta   90.00
_cell.angle_gamma   90.00
#
_symmetry.space_group_name_H-M   'P 1'
#
loop_
_entity.id
_entity.type
_entity.pdbx_description
1 polymer ?
#
loop_
_entity_poly.entity_id
_entity_poly.type
_entity_poly.pdbx_seq_one_letter_code
_entity_poly.pdbx_strand_id
1 'polypeptide(L)'
;MVDCNRGGVDVAPSYASLETYTKVNPSLEVTKFATLVETHLNGKIESLIAQVEQNTDNYNSATSLVEALTKILLKNDAFKNKVIDFDLPEFKEIKQIIEELNRQHILDANDIQDYKFDSKTSLEIFIAKLEGLKTKISNQSQIPLIQMQPLMNQLELMIKIAKAIMDAEANLDAHINSMMRG
;
A
#
# COMPACT_ATOMS: atom_id res chain seq x y z
N MET A 1 -81.09 28.25 -6.67
CA MET A 1 -81.31 27.24 -5.62
C MET A 1 -80.42 26.06 -5.99
N VAL A 2 -79.36 25.83 -5.21
CA VAL A 2 -78.40 24.74 -5.41
C VAL A 2 -78.72 23.71 -4.35
N ASP A 3 -79.19 22.54 -4.76
CA ASP A 3 -79.47 21.43 -3.87
C ASP A 3 -78.17 20.73 -3.46
N CYS A 4 -77.93 20.74 -2.15
CA CYS A 4 -76.93 19.95 -1.47
C CYS A 4 -77.45 18.51 -1.30
N ASN A 5 -76.92 17.54 -2.04
CA ASN A 5 -77.00 16.14 -1.65
C ASN A 5 -75.61 15.59 -1.34
N ARG A 6 -75.37 15.45 -0.04
CA ARG A 6 -74.30 14.67 0.59
C ARG A 6 -74.41 13.21 0.15
N GLY A 7 -73.49 12.77 -0.70
CA GLY A 7 -73.11 11.37 -0.84
C GLY A 7 -71.69 11.23 -0.31
N GLY A 8 -71.56 10.72 0.91
CA GLY A 8 -70.27 10.47 1.53
C GLY A 8 -69.46 9.45 0.73
N VAL A 9 -68.21 9.81 0.47
CA VAL A 9 -67.16 8.82 0.28
C VAL A 9 -66.04 9.24 1.23
N ASP A 10 -66.09 8.69 2.44
CA ASP A 10 -64.92 8.63 3.31
C ASP A 10 -63.90 7.74 2.59
N VAL A 11 -63.10 8.35 1.71
CA VAL A 11 -61.86 7.72 1.26
C VAL A 11 -60.86 7.97 2.37
N ALA A 12 -60.96 7.17 3.44
CA ALA A 12 -59.78 6.91 4.26
C ALA A 12 -58.67 6.47 3.29
N PRO A 13 -57.47 7.05 3.30
CA PRO A 13 -56.39 6.51 2.51
C PRO A 13 -56.20 5.07 2.98
N SER A 14 -56.56 4.15 2.10
CA SER A 14 -56.30 2.72 2.25
C SER A 14 -54.80 2.56 2.50
N TYR A 15 -54.44 2.17 3.72
CA TYR A 15 -53.09 1.71 4.07
C TYR A 15 -52.77 0.34 3.46
N ALA A 16 -53.52 -0.11 2.44
CA ALA A 16 -53.29 -1.37 1.76
C ALA A 16 -52.49 -1.16 0.48
N SER A 17 -51.17 -1.14 0.63
CA SER A 17 -50.26 -2.09 -0.02
C SER A 17 -48.84 -1.77 0.42
N LEU A 18 -48.53 -2.17 1.65
CA LEU A 18 -47.17 -2.44 2.14
C LEU A 18 -46.57 -3.67 1.42
N GLU A 19 -46.82 -3.81 0.12
CA GLU A 19 -46.39 -4.94 -0.69
C GLU A 19 -45.36 -4.46 -1.69
N THR A 20 -44.14 -4.99 -1.54
CA THR A 20 -42.91 -4.72 -2.30
C THR A 20 -42.05 -3.53 -1.89
N TYR A 21 -41.98 -3.21 -0.59
CA TYR A 21 -40.63 -3.01 -0.04
C TYR A 21 -40.01 -4.40 0.03
N THR A 22 -39.26 -4.82 -1.00
CA THR A 22 -38.14 -5.73 -0.76
C THR A 22 -37.34 -5.07 0.35
N LYS A 23 -37.50 -5.60 1.56
CA LYS A 23 -37.04 -5.03 2.81
C LYS A 23 -35.53 -5.20 2.85
N VAL A 24 -34.84 -4.38 2.07
CA VAL A 24 -33.39 -4.27 2.11
C VAL A 24 -33.09 -3.75 3.50
N ASN A 25 -32.54 -4.62 4.37
CA ASN A 25 -32.07 -4.20 5.68
C ASN A 25 -30.90 -3.21 5.42
N PRO A 26 -31.06 -1.91 5.74
CA PRO A 26 -30.05 -0.91 5.39
C PRO A 26 -28.71 -1.18 6.06
N SER A 27 -28.69 -1.72 7.27
CA SER A 27 -27.44 -2.12 7.93
C SER A 27 -26.78 -3.28 7.22
N LEU A 28 -27.53 -4.28 6.76
CA LEU A 28 -26.97 -5.41 6.02
C LEU A 28 -26.25 -4.94 4.74
N GLU A 29 -26.84 -4.01 3.98
CA GLU A 29 -26.19 -3.48 2.77
C GLU A 29 -25.02 -2.56 3.09
N VAL A 30 -25.12 -1.76 4.15
CA VAL A 30 -24.02 -0.91 4.61
C VAL A 30 -22.86 -1.76 5.12
N THR A 31 -23.11 -2.84 5.85
CA THR A 31 -22.08 -3.79 6.27
C THR A 31 -21.43 -4.45 5.06
N LYS A 32 -22.21 -4.94 4.08
CA LYS A 32 -21.65 -5.49 2.82
C LYS A 32 -20.78 -4.48 2.09
N PHE A 33 -21.25 -3.25 1.94
CA PHE A 33 -20.49 -2.18 1.31
C PHE A 33 -19.22 -1.85 2.09
N ALA A 34 -19.31 -1.75 3.42
CA ALA A 34 -18.16 -1.50 4.29
C ALA A 34 -17.11 -2.62 4.17
N THR A 35 -17.52 -3.89 4.16
CA THR A 35 -16.62 -5.03 3.96
C THR A 35 -15.94 -5.00 2.60
N LEU A 36 -16.66 -4.63 1.53
CA LEU A 36 -16.06 -4.50 0.18
C LEU A 36 -15.02 -3.37 0.14
N VAL A 37 -15.34 -2.22 0.73
CA VAL A 37 -14.43 -1.08 0.81
C VAL A 37 -13.20 -1.42 1.67
N GLU A 38 -13.40 -2.07 2.82
CA GLU A 38 -12.32 -2.56 3.68
C GLU A 38 -11.40 -3.53 2.93
N THR A 39 -11.96 -4.53 2.26
CA THR A 39 -11.18 -5.51 1.48
C THR A 39 -10.33 -4.82 0.41
N HIS A 40 -10.92 -3.87 -0.31
CA HIS A 40 -10.23 -3.11 -1.35
C HIS A 40 -9.13 -2.19 -0.79
N LEU A 41 -9.41 -1.47 0.29
CA LEU A 41 -8.44 -0.57 0.92
C LEU A 41 -7.30 -1.35 1.58
N ASN A 42 -7.59 -2.46 2.25
CA ASN A 42 -6.58 -3.34 2.83
C ASN A 42 -5.66 -3.90 1.75
N GLY A 43 -6.21 -4.43 0.64
CA GLY A 43 -5.38 -4.92 -0.46
C GLY A 43 -4.46 -3.85 -1.06
N LYS A 44 -4.91 -2.58 -1.12
CA LYS A 44 -4.04 -1.47 -1.51
C LYS A 44 -2.96 -1.18 -0.48
N ILE A 45 -3.31 -1.13 0.81
CA ILE A 45 -2.35 -0.87 1.89
C ILE A 45 -1.29 -1.97 1.93
N GLU A 46 -1.68 -3.24 1.85
CA GLU A 46 -0.76 -4.38 1.78
C GLU A 46 0.18 -4.30 0.58
N SER A 47 -0.35 -3.92 -0.60
CA SER A 47 0.49 -3.70 -1.78
C SER A 47 1.49 -2.56 -1.61
N LEU A 48 1.11 -1.48 -0.93
CA LEU A 48 2.03 -0.38 -0.63
C LEU A 48 3.09 -0.78 0.41
N ILE A 49 2.71 -1.56 1.44
CA ILE A 49 3.65 -2.11 2.42
C ILE A 49 4.69 -2.99 1.72
N ALA A 50 4.24 -3.92 0.87
CA ALA A 50 5.15 -4.79 0.12
C ALA A 50 6.13 -4.01 -0.77
N GLN A 51 5.70 -2.89 -1.36
CA GLN A 51 6.59 -2.00 -2.11
C GLN A 51 7.64 -1.33 -1.21
N VAL A 52 7.26 -0.89 0.00
CA VAL A 52 8.21 -0.30 0.97
C VAL A 52 9.21 -1.35 1.45
N GLU A 53 8.75 -2.56 1.75
CA GLU A 53 9.60 -3.68 2.17
C GLU A 53 10.63 -4.01 1.08
N GLN A 54 10.16 -4.21 -0.17
CA GLN A 54 11.06 -4.47 -1.29
C GLN A 54 12.08 -3.33 -1.49
N ASN A 55 11.65 -2.08 -1.44
CA ASN A 55 12.58 -0.96 -1.58
C ASN A 55 13.58 -0.88 -0.41
N THR A 56 13.16 -1.27 0.80
CA THR A 56 14.05 -1.35 1.96
C THR A 56 15.12 -2.41 1.77
N ASP A 57 14.75 -3.59 1.29
CA ASP A 57 15.69 -4.68 1.01
C ASP A 57 16.68 -4.30 -0.10
N ASN A 58 16.18 -3.64 -1.14
CA ASN A 58 17.00 -3.09 -2.23
C ASN A 58 18.01 -2.05 -1.71
N TYR A 59 17.56 -1.15 -0.83
CA TYR A 59 18.40 -0.13 -0.21
C TYR A 59 19.49 -0.76 0.69
N ASN A 60 19.13 -1.76 1.48
CA ASN A 60 20.06 -2.46 2.37
C ASN A 60 21.12 -3.24 1.58
N SER A 61 20.71 -3.90 0.49
CA SER A 61 21.61 -4.59 -0.44
C SER A 61 22.61 -3.61 -1.09
N ALA A 62 22.13 -2.47 -1.59
CA ALA A 62 22.98 -1.42 -2.16
C ALA A 62 23.93 -0.80 -1.11
N THR A 63 23.46 -0.59 0.12
CA THR A 63 24.29 -0.11 1.24
C THR A 63 25.40 -1.10 1.57
N SER A 64 25.06 -2.39 1.68
CA SER A 64 26.03 -3.45 1.96
C SER A 64 27.11 -3.52 0.88
N LEU A 65 26.71 -3.36 -0.40
CA LEU A 65 27.65 -3.31 -1.51
C LEU A 65 28.60 -2.10 -1.40
N VAL A 66 28.05 -0.90 -1.18
CA VAL A 66 28.87 0.31 -1.03
C VAL A 66 29.89 0.16 0.11
N GLU A 67 29.47 -0.37 1.26
CA GLU A 67 30.36 -0.58 2.40
C GLU A 67 31.47 -1.60 2.07
N ALA A 68 31.12 -2.70 1.39
CA ALA A 68 32.09 -3.72 0.99
C ALA A 68 33.13 -3.13 0.02
N LEU A 69 32.69 -2.40 -1.00
CA LEU A 69 33.57 -1.76 -1.98
C LEU A 69 34.42 -0.65 -1.36
N THR A 70 33.87 0.12 -0.43
CA THR A 70 34.61 1.16 0.30
C THR A 70 35.69 0.55 1.20
N LYS A 71 35.40 -0.56 1.89
CA LYS A 71 36.41 -1.30 2.67
C LYS A 71 37.56 -1.78 1.79
N ILE A 72 37.29 -2.19 0.55
CA ILE A 72 38.34 -2.55 -0.42
C ILE A 72 39.15 -1.31 -0.78
N LEU A 73 38.53 -0.19 -1.14
CA LEU A 73 39.26 1.05 -1.46
C LEU A 73 40.19 1.49 -0.32
N LEU A 74 39.76 1.35 0.93
CA LEU A 74 40.52 1.77 2.11
C LEU A 74 41.63 0.81 2.51
N LYS A 75 41.44 -0.51 2.35
CA LYS A 75 42.44 -1.52 2.73
C LYS A 75 43.57 -1.68 1.71
N ASN A 76 43.38 -1.18 0.50
CA ASN A 76 44.19 -1.58 -0.64
C ASN A 76 44.78 -0.34 -1.36
N ASP A 77 45.62 0.41 -0.63
CA ASP A 77 46.56 1.39 -1.20
C ASP A 77 47.51 0.79 -2.26
N ALA A 78 47.52 -0.54 -2.39
CA ALA A 78 48.29 -1.32 -3.36
C ALA A 78 47.70 -1.32 -4.79
N PHE A 79 46.47 -0.84 -5.03
CA PHE A 79 45.88 -0.76 -6.39
C PHE A 79 46.44 0.37 -7.26
N LYS A 80 47.65 0.87 -6.97
CA LYS A 80 48.39 1.73 -7.90
C LYS A 80 48.67 0.93 -9.18
N ASN A 81 47.73 1.00 -10.13
CA ASN A 81 47.81 0.53 -11.51
C ASN A 81 47.48 -0.97 -11.76
N LYS A 82 46.61 -1.60 -10.96
CA LYS A 82 46.10 -2.94 -11.27
C LYS A 82 44.58 -2.95 -11.41
N VAL A 83 44.11 -3.67 -12.42
CA VAL A 83 42.70 -4.05 -12.59
C VAL A 83 42.24 -4.74 -11.30
N ILE A 84 41.11 -4.28 -10.76
CA ILE A 84 40.43 -4.90 -9.63
C ILE A 84 39.50 -5.96 -10.21
N ASP A 85 39.79 -7.23 -9.92
CA ASP A 85 39.05 -8.38 -10.45
C ASP A 85 38.22 -9.03 -9.34
N PHE A 86 36.89 -8.92 -9.42
CA PHE A 86 35.99 -9.53 -8.44
C PHE A 86 35.68 -11.02 -8.71
N ASP A 87 36.28 -11.62 -9.74
CA ASP A 87 36.25 -13.09 -9.91
C ASP A 87 37.19 -13.81 -8.93
N LEU A 88 38.04 -13.08 -8.19
CA LEU A 88 38.88 -13.67 -7.17
C LEU A 88 38.06 -14.21 -5.98
N PRO A 89 38.46 -15.36 -5.38
CA PRO A 89 37.70 -15.98 -4.29
C PRO A 89 37.43 -15.08 -3.09
N GLU A 90 38.34 -14.14 -2.78
CA GLU A 90 38.17 -13.17 -1.69
C GLU A 90 37.00 -12.19 -1.90
N PHE A 91 36.47 -12.05 -3.13
CA PHE A 91 35.38 -11.14 -3.47
C PHE A 91 34.04 -11.86 -3.73
N LYS A 92 33.94 -13.15 -3.40
CA LYS A 92 32.73 -13.95 -3.61
C LYS A 92 31.47 -13.29 -3.04
N GLU A 93 31.54 -12.71 -1.85
CA GLU A 93 30.40 -12.05 -1.21
C GLU A 93 29.93 -10.82 -2.01
N ILE A 94 30.87 -10.05 -2.58
CA ILE A 94 30.56 -8.87 -3.40
C ILE A 94 29.87 -9.29 -4.69
N LYS A 95 30.36 -10.34 -5.33
CA LYS A 95 29.74 -10.91 -6.53
C LYS A 95 28.30 -11.34 -6.25
N GLN A 96 28.05 -11.99 -5.12
CA GLN A 96 26.70 -12.39 -4.71
C GLN A 96 25.78 -11.18 -4.52
N ILE A 97 26.26 -10.10 -3.90
CA ILE A 97 25.46 -8.88 -3.72
C ILE A 97 25.16 -8.21 -5.06
N ILE A 98 26.13 -8.14 -5.97
CA ILE A 98 25.94 -7.62 -7.34
C ILE A 98 24.91 -8.46 -8.09
N GLU A 99 25.03 -9.79 -8.04
CA GLU A 99 24.10 -10.72 -8.69
C GLU A 99 22.68 -10.58 -8.16
N GLU A 100 22.51 -10.38 -6.84
CA GLU A 100 21.22 -10.13 -6.22
C GLU A 100 20.60 -8.81 -6.69
N LEU A 101 21.38 -7.72 -6.68
CA LEU A 101 20.92 -6.41 -7.17
C LEU A 101 20.58 -6.43 -8.67
N ASN A 102 21.31 -7.19 -9.48
CA ASN A 102 20.99 -7.42 -10.89
C ASN A 102 19.70 -8.23 -11.06
N ARG A 103 19.51 -9.29 -10.26
CA ARG A 103 18.27 -10.10 -10.28
C ARG A 103 17.03 -9.27 -9.91
N GLN A 104 17.21 -8.30 -9.02
CA GLN A 104 16.17 -7.35 -8.61
C GLN A 104 16.00 -6.18 -9.58
N HIS A 105 16.72 -6.16 -10.71
CA HIS A 105 16.70 -5.08 -11.71
C HIS A 105 17.03 -3.69 -11.14
N ILE A 106 17.86 -3.64 -10.09
CA ILE A 106 18.31 -2.39 -9.47
C ILE A 106 19.55 -1.86 -10.17
N LEU A 107 20.49 -2.78 -10.45
CA LEU A 107 21.67 -2.52 -11.26
C LEU A 107 21.36 -2.86 -12.72
N ASP A 108 21.87 -2.04 -13.64
CA ASP A 108 21.87 -2.43 -15.04
C ASP A 108 22.96 -3.50 -15.26
N ALA A 109 22.65 -4.51 -16.06
CA ALA A 109 23.61 -5.57 -16.40
C ALA A 109 24.90 -5.03 -17.04
N ASN A 110 24.86 -3.80 -17.56
CA ASN A 110 25.99 -3.11 -18.17
C ASN A 110 26.82 -2.27 -17.17
N ASP A 111 26.36 -2.08 -15.94
CA ASP A 111 27.07 -1.25 -14.96
C ASP A 111 28.36 -1.90 -14.46
N ILE A 112 28.49 -3.23 -14.57
CA ILE A 112 29.69 -4.00 -14.23
C ILE A 112 30.01 -4.94 -15.40
N GLN A 113 31.05 -4.62 -16.16
CA GLN A 113 31.57 -5.51 -17.21
C GLN A 113 32.48 -6.57 -16.59
N ASP A 114 32.15 -7.84 -16.80
CA ASP A 114 32.95 -9.01 -16.40
C ASP A 114 33.47 -8.95 -14.95
N TYR A 115 32.74 -8.30 -14.04
CA TYR A 115 33.12 -8.13 -12.64
C TYR A 115 34.49 -7.46 -12.42
N LYS A 116 34.92 -6.61 -13.37
CA LYS A 116 36.25 -5.98 -13.38
C LYS A 116 36.18 -4.46 -13.38
N PHE A 117 37.13 -3.85 -12.68
CA PHE A 117 37.34 -2.41 -12.67
C PHE A 117 38.79 -2.10 -13.07
N ASP A 118 38.96 -1.37 -14.16
CA ASP A 118 40.29 -1.09 -14.72
C ASP A 118 41.15 -0.17 -13.84
N SER A 119 40.52 0.54 -12.90
CA SER A 119 41.18 1.49 -12.01
C SER A 119 40.43 1.69 -10.69
N LYS A 120 41.15 2.24 -9.70
CA LYS A 120 40.55 2.77 -8.47
C LYS A 120 39.45 3.79 -8.79
N THR A 121 39.70 4.68 -9.74
CA THR A 121 38.75 5.72 -10.15
C THR A 121 37.46 5.13 -10.73
N SER A 122 37.54 4.07 -11.54
CA SER A 122 36.33 3.39 -12.04
C SER A 122 35.51 2.76 -10.91
N LEU A 123 36.18 2.21 -9.88
CA LEU A 123 35.50 1.69 -8.70
C LEU A 123 34.86 2.81 -7.86
N GLU A 124 35.55 3.94 -7.67
CA GLU A 124 35.01 5.12 -6.98
C GLU A 124 33.79 5.70 -7.71
N ILE A 125 33.83 5.78 -9.05
CA ILE A 125 32.69 6.19 -9.88
C ILE A 125 31.52 5.23 -9.70
N PHE A 126 31.79 3.93 -9.66
CA PHE A 126 30.74 2.93 -9.45
C PHE A 126 30.11 3.02 -8.05
N ILE A 127 30.91 3.25 -7.01
CA ILE A 127 30.39 3.53 -5.66
C ILE A 127 29.52 4.79 -5.67
N ALA A 128 29.95 5.87 -6.35
CA ALA A 128 29.14 7.07 -6.47
C ALA A 128 27.81 6.83 -7.19
N LYS A 129 27.80 5.99 -8.23
CA LYS A 129 26.56 5.54 -8.88
C LYS A 129 25.66 4.77 -7.91
N LEU A 130 26.22 3.85 -7.12
CA LEU A 130 25.46 3.10 -6.09
C LEU A 130 24.86 4.02 -5.02
N GLU A 131 25.57 5.06 -4.60
CA GLU A 131 25.03 6.09 -3.70
C GLU A 131 23.88 6.89 -4.33
N GLY A 132 23.99 7.21 -5.62
CA GLY A 132 22.88 7.78 -6.40
C GLY A 132 21.67 6.84 -6.45
N LEU A 133 21.91 5.55 -6.65
CA LEU A 133 20.89 4.50 -6.63
C LEU A 133 20.19 4.39 -5.27
N LYS A 134 20.96 4.38 -4.16
CA LYS A 134 20.41 4.41 -2.79
C LYS A 134 19.46 5.59 -2.59
N THR A 135 19.86 6.77 -3.07
CA THR A 135 19.01 7.98 -3.00
C THR A 135 17.73 7.82 -3.81
N LYS A 136 17.83 7.26 -5.02
CA LYS A 136 16.66 6.97 -5.88
C LYS A 136 15.70 5.98 -5.21
N ILE A 137 16.20 4.89 -4.64
CA ILE A 137 15.40 3.88 -3.94
C ILE A 137 14.71 4.50 -2.72
N SER A 138 15.44 5.30 -1.93
CA SER A 138 14.87 6.02 -0.79
C SER A 138 13.71 6.94 -1.21
N ASN A 139 13.87 7.69 -2.31
CA ASN A 139 12.80 8.52 -2.86
C ASN A 139 11.61 7.69 -3.37
N GLN A 140 11.86 6.50 -3.95
CA GLN A 140 10.78 5.59 -4.36
C GLN A 140 9.98 5.07 -3.17
N SER A 141 10.61 4.85 -2.00
CA SER A 141 9.91 4.47 -0.76
C SER A 141 9.02 5.56 -0.19
N GLN A 142 9.27 6.85 -0.49
CA GLN A 142 8.45 7.95 0.03
C GLN A 142 7.03 7.94 -0.55
N ILE A 143 6.88 7.55 -1.82
CA ILE A 143 5.58 7.59 -2.51
C ILE A 143 4.57 6.64 -1.83
N PRO A 144 4.88 5.34 -1.61
CA PRO A 144 3.98 4.46 -0.88
C PRO A 144 3.67 4.95 0.54
N LEU A 145 4.66 5.45 1.28
CA LEU A 145 4.48 5.95 2.65
C LEU A 145 3.50 7.13 2.71
N ILE A 146 3.61 8.08 1.76
CA ILE A 146 2.68 9.21 1.64
C ILE A 146 1.27 8.74 1.29
N GLN A 147 1.14 7.71 0.46
CA GLN A 147 -0.15 7.17 0.02
C GLN A 147 -0.85 6.30 1.07
N MET A 148 -0.11 5.65 1.98
CA MET A 148 -0.69 4.79 3.01
C MET A 148 -1.56 5.57 4.01
N GLN A 149 -1.11 6.74 4.49
CA GLN A 149 -1.84 7.51 5.50
C GLN A 149 -3.28 7.88 5.11
N PRO A 150 -3.57 8.44 3.92
CA PRO A 150 -4.94 8.75 3.54
C PRO A 150 -5.80 7.48 3.36
N LEU A 151 -5.23 6.36 2.92
CA LEU A 151 -5.96 5.09 2.81
C LEU A 151 -6.35 4.54 4.19
N MET A 152 -5.44 4.61 5.17
CA MET A 152 -5.75 4.24 6.57
C MET A 152 -6.84 5.14 7.15
N ASN A 153 -6.79 6.46 6.89
CA ASN A 153 -7.82 7.39 7.34
C ASN A 153 -9.18 7.08 6.71
N GLN A 154 -9.21 6.71 5.41
CA GLN A 154 -10.44 6.30 4.72
C GLN A 154 -11.02 5.00 5.30
N LEU A 155 -10.17 4.04 5.61
CA LEU A 155 -10.57 2.79 6.26
C LEU A 155 -11.21 3.05 7.63
N GLU A 156 -10.56 3.87 8.46
CA GLU A 156 -11.08 4.23 9.79
C GLU A 156 -12.43 4.97 9.70
N LEU A 157 -12.56 5.90 8.75
CA LEU A 157 -13.81 6.62 8.53
C LEU A 157 -14.95 5.67 8.12
N MET A 158 -14.67 4.72 7.23
CA MET A 158 -15.66 3.74 6.78
C MET A 158 -16.13 2.83 7.91
N ILE A 159 -15.22 2.37 8.76
CA ILE A 159 -15.56 1.59 9.97
C ILE A 159 -16.47 2.41 10.90
N LYS A 160 -16.17 3.71 11.10
CA LYS A 160 -17.00 4.60 11.91
C LYS A 160 -18.40 4.79 11.33
N ILE A 161 -18.52 4.97 10.01
CA ILE A 161 -19.81 5.11 9.31
C ILE A 161 -20.63 3.83 9.46
N ALA A 162 -20.03 2.66 9.20
CA ALA A 162 -20.72 1.38 9.33
C ALA A 162 -21.26 1.18 10.76
N LYS A 163 -20.44 1.49 11.77
CA LYS A 163 -20.85 1.43 13.18
C LYS A 163 -22.01 2.37 13.51
N ALA A 164 -21.93 3.63 13.07
CA ALA A 164 -22.98 4.61 13.34
C ALA A 164 -24.33 4.19 12.75
N ILE A 165 -24.33 3.55 11.58
CA ILE A 165 -25.55 3.05 10.94
C ILE A 165 -26.11 1.83 11.70
N MET A 166 -25.27 0.89 12.09
CA MET A 166 -25.70 -0.25 12.93
C MET A 166 -26.29 0.21 14.27
N ASP A 167 -25.64 1.18 14.93
CA ASP A 167 -26.11 1.75 16.19
C ASP A 167 -27.45 2.49 16.01
N ALA A 168 -27.64 3.20 14.88
CA ALA A 168 -28.90 3.89 14.56
C ALA A 168 -30.05 2.90 14.31
N GLU A 169 -29.82 1.78 13.62
CA GLU A 169 -30.84 0.75 13.42
C GLU A 169 -31.23 0.08 14.74
N ALA A 170 -30.24 -0.28 15.59
CA ALA A 170 -30.51 -0.85 16.91
C ALA A 170 -31.37 0.07 17.80
N ASN A 171 -31.10 1.38 17.75
CA ASN A 171 -31.88 2.38 18.48
C ASN A 171 -33.31 2.52 17.92
N LEU A 172 -33.47 2.47 16.60
CA LEU A 172 -34.78 2.51 15.95
C LEU A 172 -35.63 1.28 16.33
N ASP A 173 -35.02 0.09 16.30
CA ASP A 173 -35.68 -1.16 16.70
C ASP A 173 -36.10 -1.13 18.17
N ALA A 174 -35.24 -0.62 19.06
CA ALA A 174 -35.59 -0.45 20.47
C ALA A 174 -36.77 0.50 20.67
N HIS A 175 -36.80 1.62 19.92
CA HIS A 175 -37.88 2.59 19.99
C HIS A 175 -39.22 2.01 19.50
N ILE A 176 -39.22 1.32 18.35
CA ILE A 176 -40.41 0.65 17.80
C ILE A 176 -40.95 -0.39 18.79
N ASN A 177 -40.08 -1.22 19.37
CA ASN A 177 -40.47 -2.25 20.34
C ASN A 177 -41.04 -1.65 21.63
N SER A 178 -40.58 -0.46 22.04
CA SER A 178 -41.13 0.25 23.19
C SER A 178 -42.54 0.79 22.93
N MET A 179 -42.82 1.25 21.70
CA MET A 179 -44.14 1.78 21.32
C MET A 179 -45.20 0.70 21.11
N MET A 180 -44.82 -0.52 20.68
CA MET A 180 -45.77 -1.63 20.50
C MET A 180 -46.17 -2.35 21.79
N ARG A 181 -45.48 -2.07 22.92
CA ARG A 181 -45.77 -2.67 24.24
C ARG A 181 -46.48 -1.70 25.19
N GLY A 182 -46.70 -0.44 24.77
CA GLY A 182 -47.36 0.61 25.55
C GLY A 182 -48.86 0.67 25.32
#